data_AF-A0A832UB42-F1
#
_entry.id   AF-A0A832UB42-F1
#
_cell.length_a   1.000
_cell.length_b   1.000
_cell.length_c   1.000
_cell.angle_alpha   90.00
_cell.angle_beta   90.00
_cell.angle_gamma   90.00
#
_symmetry.space_group_name_H-M   'P 1'
#
loop_
_entity.id
_entity.type
_entity.pdbx_description
1 polymer ?
#
loop_
_entity_poly.entity_id
_entity_poly.type
_entity_poly.pdbx_seq_one_letter_code
_entity_poly.pdbx_strand_id
1 'polypeptide(L)'
;MNILLIQREGIDLHHTLFSSETSRHVLRFYHPKRRSCGVSITCSTLSSALSLIAELRWYIRRYVREPLFELEPGIYFTHQLAQDVYYERTAVLGPGWQFRKLYGFRAGSVVSSVPMTPGSTLEEYHQEYIGVEKTIEIWCTQDEVEEGELMESADES
;
A
#
# COMPACT_ATOMS: atom_id res chain seq x y z
N MET A 1 13.65 2.69 -3.89
CA MET A 1 12.50 2.13 -3.16
C MET A 1 11.45 3.21 -3.04
N ASN A 2 10.29 3.07 -3.66
CA ASN A 2 9.21 4.05 -3.50
C ASN A 2 8.21 3.54 -2.45
N ILE A 3 7.72 4.44 -1.62
CA ILE A 3 6.63 4.20 -0.70
C ILE A 3 5.40 4.89 -1.28
N LEU A 4 4.26 4.20 -1.31
CA LEU A 4 2.96 4.79 -1.53
C LEU A 4 2.19 4.76 -0.20
N LEU A 5 1.96 5.93 0.38
CA LEU A 5 1.08 6.09 1.54
C LEU A 5 -0.34 6.29 1.03
N ILE A 6 -1.18 5.25 1.10
CA ILE A 6 -2.59 5.34 0.69
C ILE A 6 -3.34 6.18 1.72
N GLN A 7 -3.97 7.26 1.29
CA GLN A 7 -4.74 8.11 2.19
C GLN A 7 -6.03 7.42 2.64
N ARG A 8 -6.49 7.74 3.85
CA ARG A 8 -7.87 7.42 4.26
C ARG A 8 -8.86 8.30 3.50
N GLU A 9 -10.10 7.83 3.41
CA GLU A 9 -11.18 8.58 2.76
C GLU A 9 -11.35 9.97 3.38
N GLY A 10 -11.57 10.98 2.53
CA GLY A 10 -11.75 12.38 2.95
C GLY A 10 -10.47 13.10 3.42
N ILE A 11 -9.30 12.46 3.36
CA ILE A 11 -8.04 13.05 3.83
C ILE A 11 -7.19 13.54 2.65
N ASP A 12 -6.86 14.83 2.63
CA ASP A 12 -5.73 15.33 1.83
C ASP A 12 -4.43 15.04 2.59
N LEU A 13 -3.85 13.85 2.34
CA LEU A 13 -2.69 13.38 3.08
C LEU A 13 -1.46 14.27 2.83
N HIS A 14 -1.28 14.76 1.61
CA HIS A 14 -0.18 15.65 1.29
C HIS A 14 -0.27 16.93 2.13
N HIS A 15 -1.41 17.62 2.09
CA HIS A 15 -1.61 18.81 2.92
C HIS A 15 -1.42 18.52 4.41
N THR A 16 -2.00 17.42 4.91
CA THR A 16 -1.92 17.01 6.33
C THR A 16 -0.48 16.77 6.81
N LEU A 17 0.35 16.12 5.99
CA LEU A 17 1.76 15.90 6.31
C LEU A 17 2.57 17.21 6.30
N PHE A 18 2.20 18.19 5.50
CA PHE A 18 2.92 19.47 5.43
C PHE A 18 2.37 20.54 6.39
N SER A 19 1.18 20.36 6.96
CA SER A 19 0.64 21.28 7.97
C SER A 19 1.27 21.09 9.35
N SER A 20 1.84 19.92 9.64
CA SER A 20 2.57 19.67 10.90
C SER A 20 4.08 19.94 10.74
N GLU A 21 4.65 20.66 11.69
CA GLU A 21 6.09 20.93 11.74
C GLU A 21 6.92 19.66 11.91
N THR A 22 6.47 18.74 12.76
CA THR A 22 7.19 17.48 13.02
C THR A 22 7.29 16.61 11.77
N SER A 23 6.18 16.41 11.05
CA SER A 23 6.19 15.64 9.81
C SER A 23 6.97 16.35 8.71
N ARG A 24 6.88 17.68 8.59
CA ARG A 24 7.75 18.45 7.68
C ARG A 24 9.22 18.24 7.97
N HIS A 25 9.61 18.25 9.24
CA HIS A 25 10.99 18.04 9.65
C HIS A 25 11.48 16.66 9.22
N VAL A 26 10.69 15.60 9.45
CA VAL A 26 11.01 14.23 8.99
C VAL A 26 11.12 14.14 7.47
N LEU A 27 10.20 14.78 6.75
CA LEU A 27 10.08 14.69 5.28
C LEU A 27 11.05 15.60 4.49
N ARG A 28 11.84 16.45 5.17
CA ARG A 28 12.60 17.56 4.54
C ARG A 28 13.56 17.16 3.43
N PHE A 29 14.02 15.90 3.40
CA PHE A 29 14.94 15.40 2.38
C PHE A 29 14.29 14.44 1.37
N TYR A 30 13.03 14.07 1.57
CA TYR A 30 12.38 12.99 0.83
C TYR A 30 11.49 13.47 -0.34
N HIS A 31 11.27 14.78 -0.46
CA HIS A 31 10.46 15.41 -1.52
C HIS A 31 9.16 14.64 -1.87
N PRO A 32 8.25 14.45 -0.90
CA PRO A 32 6.99 13.74 -1.12
C PRO A 32 6.22 14.30 -2.32
N LYS A 33 5.68 13.40 -3.16
CA LYS A 33 4.89 13.76 -4.34
C LYS A 33 3.44 13.38 -4.12
N ARG A 34 2.53 14.32 -4.37
CA ARG A 34 1.09 14.07 -4.37
C ARG A 34 0.72 13.06 -5.48
N ARG A 35 -0.12 12.10 -5.14
CA ARG A 35 -0.76 11.14 -6.05
C ARG A 35 -2.28 11.24 -5.88
N SER A 36 -3.03 10.70 -6.84
CA SER A 36 -4.50 10.68 -6.74
C SER A 36 -4.98 9.94 -5.49
N CYS A 37 -4.31 8.85 -5.11
CA CYS A 37 -4.67 8.01 -3.97
C CYS A 37 -3.86 8.25 -2.69
N GLY A 38 -3.05 9.31 -2.63
CA GLY A 38 -2.22 9.60 -1.46
C GLY A 38 -0.91 10.28 -1.79
N VAL A 39 0.18 9.80 -1.19
CA VAL A 39 1.50 10.43 -1.29
C VAL A 39 2.56 9.38 -1.61
N SER A 40 3.34 9.62 -2.68
CA SER A 40 4.51 8.79 -2.99
C SER A 40 5.79 9.42 -2.47
N ILE A 41 6.65 8.64 -1.84
CA ILE A 41 7.93 9.08 -1.28
C ILE A 41 9.03 8.18 -1.81
N THR A 42 10.13 8.78 -2.28
CA THR A 42 11.28 8.02 -2.80
C THR A 42 12.36 7.89 -1.74
N CYS A 43 12.76 6.65 -1.45
CA CYS A 43 13.83 6.28 -0.54
C CYS A 43 14.92 5.51 -1.30
N SER A 44 16.15 5.55 -0.78
CA SER A 44 17.30 4.88 -1.39
C SER A 44 17.21 3.36 -1.31
N THR A 45 16.67 2.82 -0.22
CA THR A 45 16.66 1.39 0.11
C THR A 45 15.36 1.01 0.83
N LEU A 46 15.11 -0.29 0.97
CA LEU A 46 14.01 -0.77 1.81
C LEU A 46 14.22 -0.38 3.28
N SER A 47 15.47 -0.41 3.76
CA SER A 47 15.80 0.00 5.12
C SER A 47 15.48 1.47 5.41
N SER A 48 15.83 2.38 4.50
CA SER A 48 15.50 3.81 4.68
C SER A 48 14.00 4.06 4.60
N ALA A 49 13.29 3.28 3.77
CA ALA A 49 11.84 3.33 3.71
C ALA A 49 11.18 2.88 5.03
N LEU A 50 11.60 1.74 5.59
CA LEU A 50 11.09 1.24 6.88
C LEU A 50 11.40 2.20 8.03
N SER A 51 12.60 2.78 8.07
CA SER A 51 12.95 3.82 9.04
C SER A 51 12.04 5.04 8.94
N LEU A 52 11.76 5.50 7.71
CA LEU A 52 10.85 6.64 7.50
C LEU A 52 9.42 6.34 7.96
N ILE A 53 8.91 5.13 7.69
CA ILE A 53 7.61 4.67 8.20
C ILE A 53 7.59 4.69 9.73
N ALA A 54 8.68 4.27 10.39
CA ALA A 54 8.77 4.32 11.84
C ALA A 54 8.77 5.76 12.39
N GLU A 55 9.48 6.70 11.75
CA GLU A 55 9.47 8.13 12.13
C GLU A 55 8.09 8.78 11.93
N LEU A 56 7.34 8.36 10.91
CA LEU A 56 5.99 8.86 10.60
C LEU A 56 4.87 8.05 11.27
N ARG A 57 5.18 7.10 12.15
CA ARG A 57 4.22 6.12 12.70
C ARG A 57 2.91 6.74 13.21
N TRP A 58 2.99 7.87 13.91
CA TRP A 58 1.79 8.54 14.43
C TRP A 58 0.86 9.02 13.29
N TYR A 59 1.43 9.64 12.25
CA TYR A 59 0.67 10.13 11.09
C TYR A 59 0.11 8.98 10.27
N ILE A 60 0.90 7.92 10.08
CA ILE A 60 0.49 6.74 9.35
C ILE A 60 -0.73 6.10 10.01
N ARG A 61 -0.65 5.83 11.32
CA ARG A 61 -1.78 5.25 12.07
C ARG A 61 -3.06 6.09 12.01
N ARG A 62 -2.94 7.40 11.86
CA ARG A 62 -4.08 8.33 11.93
C ARG A 62 -4.70 8.65 10.56
N TYR A 63 -3.87 8.78 9.53
CA TYR A 63 -4.27 9.39 8.24
C TYR A 63 -4.04 8.48 7.03
N VAL A 64 -3.25 7.42 7.19
CA VAL A 64 -2.93 6.48 6.14
C VAL A 64 -3.81 5.24 6.33
N ARG A 65 -4.39 4.75 5.24
CA ARG A 65 -5.07 3.45 5.20
C ARG A 65 -4.00 2.37 5.29
N GLU A 66 -3.03 2.44 4.40
CA GLU A 66 -1.94 1.48 4.34
C GLU A 66 -0.68 2.08 3.70
N PRO A 67 0.52 1.86 4.29
CA PRO A 67 1.79 2.11 3.61
C PRO A 67 2.18 0.92 2.75
N LEU A 68 2.41 1.18 1.47
CA LEU A 68 2.84 0.20 0.48
C LEU A 68 4.25 0.52 -0.05
N PHE A 69 4.99 -0.51 -0.42
CA PHE A 69 6.35 -0.42 -0.93
C PHE A 69 6.38 -0.90 -2.38
N GLU A 70 6.95 -0.13 -3.29
CA GLU A 70 6.98 -0.47 -4.71
C GLU A 70 8.09 -1.47 -4.99
N LEU A 71 7.71 -2.63 -5.53
CA LEU A 71 8.63 -3.63 -6.05
C LEU A 71 9.04 -3.28 -7.49
N GLU A 72 8.02 -3.09 -8.33
CA GLU A 72 8.11 -2.71 -9.75
C GLU A 72 6.98 -1.72 -10.06
N PRO A 73 7.04 -0.96 -11.17
CA PRO A 73 5.99 -0.01 -11.51
C PRO A 73 4.60 -0.67 -11.55
N GLY A 74 3.73 -0.32 -10.61
CA GLY A 74 2.37 -0.88 -10.51
C GLY A 74 2.22 -2.10 -9.59
N ILE A 75 3.32 -2.69 -9.12
CA ILE A 75 3.35 -3.82 -8.18
C ILE A 75 3.95 -3.34 -6.85
N TYR A 76 3.16 -3.47 -5.80
CA TYR A 76 3.52 -3.04 -4.45
C TYR A 76 3.52 -4.22 -3.49
N PHE A 77 4.09 -4.05 -2.31
CA PHE A 77 3.98 -4.98 -1.20
C PHE A 77 3.66 -4.28 0.11
N THR A 78 2.99 -5.00 1.02
CA THR A 78 2.51 -4.48 2.31
C THR A 78 3.66 -4.19 3.26
N HIS A 79 3.38 -3.40 4.30
CA HIS A 79 4.37 -3.09 5.33
C HIS A 79 4.74 -4.31 6.18
N GLN A 80 3.80 -5.23 6.42
CA GLN A 80 4.12 -6.47 7.11
C GLN A 80 5.11 -7.30 6.28
N LEU A 81 4.79 -7.54 5.00
CA LEU A 81 5.70 -8.27 4.11
C LEU A 81 7.07 -7.56 3.96
N ALA A 82 7.11 -6.23 3.97
CA ALA A 82 8.36 -5.49 3.98
C ALA A 82 9.24 -5.77 5.21
N GLN A 83 8.63 -5.96 6.39
CA GLN A 83 9.33 -6.32 7.62
C GLN A 83 9.86 -7.75 7.54
N ASP A 84 9.05 -8.69 7.05
CA ASP A 84 9.40 -10.09 6.87
C ASP A 84 10.60 -10.25 5.91
N VAL A 85 10.65 -9.46 4.83
CA VAL A 85 11.77 -9.44 3.88
C VAL A 85 13.04 -8.88 4.50
N TYR A 86 12.95 -7.74 5.22
CA TYR A 86 14.14 -7.01 5.64
C TYR A 86 14.69 -7.44 7.01
N TYR A 87 13.84 -7.52 8.02
CA TYR A 87 14.24 -7.79 9.40
C TYR A 87 14.28 -9.27 9.69
N GLU A 88 13.19 -9.98 9.40
CA GLU A 88 13.05 -11.39 9.73
C GLU A 88 13.76 -12.29 8.72
N ARG A 89 13.85 -11.82 7.47
CA ARG A 89 14.39 -12.56 6.32
C ARG A 89 13.67 -13.90 6.11
N THR A 90 12.38 -13.92 6.43
CA THR A 90 11.49 -15.07 6.32
C THR A 90 10.83 -15.13 4.93
N ALA A 91 10.85 -14.03 4.18
CA ALA A 91 10.29 -13.92 2.85
C ALA A 91 11.33 -13.55 1.78
N VAL A 92 11.22 -14.17 0.60
CA VAL A 92 12.00 -13.82 -0.60
C VAL A 92 11.01 -13.51 -1.73
N LEU A 93 10.93 -12.25 -2.11
CA LEU A 93 10.04 -11.78 -3.18
C LEU A 93 10.52 -12.28 -4.54
N GLY A 94 9.61 -12.78 -5.37
CA GLY A 94 9.90 -13.21 -6.73
C GLY A 94 8.65 -13.63 -7.52
N PRO A 95 8.79 -14.02 -8.79
CA PRO A 95 7.67 -14.30 -9.70
C PRO A 95 6.69 -15.40 -9.24
N GLY A 96 7.09 -16.22 -8.27
CA GLY A 96 6.25 -17.26 -7.68
C GLY A 96 5.48 -16.84 -6.42
N TRP A 97 5.42 -15.54 -6.10
CA TRP A 97 4.71 -15.07 -4.92
C TRP A 97 3.21 -15.38 -5.02
N GLN A 98 2.67 -16.08 -4.01
CA GLN A 98 1.31 -16.64 -4.07
C GLN A 98 0.26 -15.71 -3.46
N PHE A 99 0.65 -14.90 -2.47
CA PHE A 99 -0.28 -14.11 -1.67
C PHE A 99 -0.38 -12.69 -2.20
N ARG A 100 -1.46 -12.43 -2.95
CA ARG A 100 -1.62 -11.19 -3.70
C ARG A 100 -3.05 -10.68 -3.59
N LYS A 101 -3.21 -9.36 -3.66
CA LYS A 101 -4.47 -8.64 -3.68
C LYS A 101 -4.45 -7.59 -4.79
N LEU A 102 -5.63 -7.25 -5.28
CA LEU A 102 -5.83 -6.17 -6.23
C LEU A 102 -6.63 -5.05 -5.57
N TYR A 103 -6.05 -3.86 -5.46
CA TYR A 103 -6.79 -2.68 -5.01
C TYR A 103 -7.34 -1.92 -6.20
N GLY A 104 -8.65 -1.67 -6.17
CA GLY A 104 -9.33 -0.75 -7.08
C GLY A 104 -9.54 0.61 -6.43
N PHE A 105 -9.19 1.68 -7.16
CA PHE A 105 -9.38 3.07 -6.73
C PHE A 105 -10.47 3.78 -7.55
N ARG A 106 -11.26 4.60 -6.86
CA ARG A 106 -12.17 5.58 -7.48
C ARG A 106 -12.05 6.90 -6.74
N ALA A 107 -11.86 8.00 -7.47
CA ALA A 107 -11.68 9.33 -6.88
C ALA A 107 -10.59 9.37 -5.77
N GLY A 108 -9.53 8.58 -5.93
CA GLY A 108 -8.41 8.51 -4.98
C GLY A 108 -8.64 7.65 -3.73
N SER A 109 -9.82 7.07 -3.53
CA SER A 109 -10.10 6.17 -2.42
C SER A 109 -10.11 4.71 -2.89
N VAL A 110 -9.67 3.79 -2.04
CA VAL A 110 -9.76 2.34 -2.30
C VAL A 110 -11.22 1.93 -2.14
N VAL A 111 -11.82 1.42 -3.21
CA VAL A 111 -13.23 0.99 -3.28
C VAL A 111 -13.40 -0.52 -3.46
N SER A 112 -12.34 -1.23 -3.82
CA SER A 112 -12.32 -2.70 -3.87
C SER A 112 -10.95 -3.24 -3.47
N SER A 113 -10.93 -4.44 -2.90
CA SER A 113 -9.73 -5.15 -2.45
C SER A 113 -9.93 -6.65 -2.65
N VAL A 114 -9.59 -7.15 -3.84
CA VAL A 114 -9.91 -8.54 -4.20
C VAL A 114 -8.67 -9.43 -4.05
N PRO A 115 -8.75 -10.55 -3.31
CA PRO A 115 -7.71 -11.57 -3.33
C PRO A 115 -7.45 -12.11 -4.74
N MET A 116 -6.18 -12.22 -5.12
CA MET A 116 -5.80 -12.75 -6.43
C MET A 116 -5.37 -14.20 -6.32
N THR A 117 -5.84 -15.03 -7.24
CA THR A 117 -5.42 -16.43 -7.37
C THR A 117 -3.94 -16.47 -7.75
N PRO A 118 -3.13 -17.39 -7.19
CA PRO A 118 -1.73 -17.53 -7.57
C PRO A 118 -1.57 -17.73 -9.09
N GLY A 119 -0.69 -16.94 -9.72
CA GLY A 119 -0.39 -17.02 -11.16
C GLY A 119 -1.41 -16.36 -12.10
N SER A 120 -2.55 -15.88 -11.60
CA SER A 120 -3.53 -15.12 -12.40
C SER A 120 -2.97 -13.77 -12.86
N THR A 121 -3.49 -13.26 -13.98
CA THR A 121 -3.17 -11.91 -14.48
C THR A 121 -4.24 -10.89 -14.09
N LEU A 122 -3.93 -9.60 -14.24
CA LEU A 122 -4.87 -8.51 -13.94
C LEU A 122 -6.13 -8.57 -14.83
N GLU A 123 -5.99 -8.98 -16.09
CA GLU A 123 -7.08 -9.05 -17.06
C GLU A 123 -8.19 -10.03 -16.66
N GLU A 124 -7.85 -11.07 -15.91
CA GLU A 124 -8.81 -12.06 -15.40
C GLU A 124 -9.81 -11.45 -14.41
N TYR A 125 -9.47 -10.30 -13.80
CA TYR A 125 -10.30 -9.63 -12.78
C TYR A 125 -11.18 -8.52 -13.37
N HIS A 126 -11.28 -8.38 -14.70
CA HIS A 126 -11.92 -7.21 -15.34
C HIS A 126 -13.32 -6.85 -14.83
N GLN A 127 -14.10 -7.86 -14.45
CA GLN A 127 -15.48 -7.67 -14.01
C GLN A 127 -15.54 -7.07 -12.60
N GLU A 128 -14.57 -7.39 -11.75
CA GLU A 128 -14.47 -6.93 -10.36
C GLU A 128 -14.20 -5.43 -10.22
N TYR A 129 -13.84 -4.76 -11.32
CA TYR A 129 -13.43 -3.36 -11.30
C TYR A 129 -14.17 -2.49 -12.33
N ILE A 130 -15.40 -2.86 -12.67
CA ILE A 130 -16.29 -1.97 -13.44
C ILE A 130 -16.47 -0.64 -12.68
N GLY A 131 -16.09 0.47 -13.33
CA GLY A 131 -16.14 1.81 -12.77
C GLY A 131 -14.99 2.15 -11.79
N VAL A 132 -13.96 1.32 -11.69
CA VAL A 132 -12.69 1.66 -11.04
C VAL A 132 -11.83 2.46 -12.03
N GLU A 133 -11.16 3.49 -11.54
CA GLU A 133 -10.33 4.38 -12.37
C GLU A 133 -8.89 3.89 -12.49
N LYS A 134 -8.39 3.23 -11.45
CA LYS A 134 -7.03 2.72 -11.38
C LYS A 134 -6.97 1.48 -10.51
N THR A 135 -6.13 0.52 -10.88
CA THR A 135 -5.79 -0.64 -10.05
C THR A 135 -4.29 -0.65 -9.71
N ILE A 136 -3.95 -1.31 -8.60
CA ILE A 136 -2.56 -1.69 -8.28
C ILE A 136 -2.55 -3.11 -7.72
N GLU A 137 -1.55 -3.89 -8.10
CA GLU A 137 -1.29 -5.21 -7.52
C GLU A 137 -0.51 -5.05 -6.22
N ILE A 138 -0.89 -5.82 -5.20
CA ILE A 138 -0.29 -5.79 -3.86
C ILE A 138 0.08 -7.20 -3.45
N TRP A 139 1.36 -7.42 -3.20
CA TRP A 139 1.86 -8.64 -2.58
C TRP A 139 1.79 -8.48 -1.07
N CYS A 140 1.26 -9.49 -0.40
CA CYS A 140 0.99 -9.46 1.04
C CYS A 140 1.37 -10.79 1.67
N THR A 141 1.23 -10.90 2.99
CA THR A 141 1.39 -12.19 3.67
C THR A 141 0.16 -13.07 3.47
N GLN A 142 0.28 -14.35 3.82
CA GLN A 142 -0.86 -15.28 3.82
C GLN A 142 -1.99 -14.78 4.75
N ASP A 143 -1.63 -14.42 5.98
CA ASP A 143 -2.58 -13.92 6.99
C ASP A 143 -3.37 -12.72 6.47
N GLU A 144 -2.71 -11.80 5.76
CA GLU A 144 -3.37 -10.63 5.17
C GLU A 144 -4.41 -11.04 4.12
N VAL A 145 -4.15 -12.05 3.28
CA VAL A 145 -5.12 -12.56 2.30
C VAL A 145 -6.34 -13.15 3.00
N GLU A 146 -6.11 -14.01 3.99
CA GLU A 146 -7.16 -14.70 4.74
C GLU A 146 -8.04 -13.72 5.54
N GLU A 147 -7.47 -12.68 6.14
CA GLU A 147 -8.24 -11.63 6.83
C GLU A 147 -9.15 -10.85 5.87
N GLY A 148 -8.73 -10.65 4.62
CA GLY A 148 -9.52 -9.95 3.61
C GLY A 148 -10.77 -10.73 3.19
N GLU A 149 -10.63 -12.04 2.98
CA GLU A 149 -11.74 -12.95 2.62
C GLU A 149 -12.80 -13.03 3.73
N LEU A 150 -12.36 -13.00 4.99
CA LEU A 150 -13.25 -13.05 6.15
C LEU A 150 -14.07 -11.76 6.33
N MET A 151 -13.55 -10.60 5.93
CA MET A 151 -14.29 -9.32 6.01
C MET A 151 -15.38 -9.20 4.93
N GLU A 152 -15.14 -9.68 3.70
CA GLU A 152 -16.14 -9.64 2.63
C GLU A 152 -17.34 -10.55 2.92
N SER A 153 -17.11 -11.74 3.48
CA SER A 153 -18.20 -12.65 3.87
C SER A 153 -19.10 -12.14 5.01
N ALA A 154 -18.59 -11.22 5.84
CA ALA A 154 -19.33 -10.63 6.96
C ALA A 154 -20.26 -9.48 6.54
N ASP A 155 -19.93 -8.75 5.48
CA ASP A 155 -20.77 -7.68 4.92
C ASP A 155 -21.90 -8.23 4.00
N GLU A 156 -21.83 -9.51 3.61
CA GLU A 156 -22.87 -10.22 2.84
C GLU A 156 -23.91 -10.96 3.71
N SER A 157 -23.82 -10.88 5.05
CA SER A 157 -24.67 -11.63 6.01
C SER A 157 -25.70 -10.77 6.76
#